data_AF-A0A8C5L3T3-F1
#
_entry.id   AF-A0A8C5L3T3-F1
#
_cell.length_a   1.000
_cell.length_b   1.000
_cell.length_c   1.000
_cell.angle_alpha   90.00
_cell.angle_beta   90.00
_cell.angle_gamma   90.00
#
_symmetry.space_group_name_H-M   'P 1'
#
loop_
_entity.id
_entity.type
_entity.pdbx_description
1 polymer ?
#
loop_
_entity_poly.entity_id
_entity_poly.type
_entity_poly.pdbx_seq_one_letter_code
_entity_poly.pdbx_strand_id
1 'polypeptide(L)'
;MRVCVPLIVAMLCGLAWAGNMKSCASRCNENFSRDAACQCDRRCSRHGDCCADYAHLCTAEGGPSEPKEEFLEEEAPDSHLYSAPSSCQGRCLEAFDRHHPCHCNDRCQEFGNCCEDFESLCGDHEGFSRSSDAITQEELQSVSEKIYSVDSNKAQKKDIILNSQNRISPAEAGDQVDRCPEPLFTYVNEQLFSKPTYAAFINLLNNYQRATGHGEHFSAQQLAEQGVFLREVMKTAVMRELYGFLYHQHRYSSEQEFVDDLKNMWFGLYSRGNGERDSSGFEHVFSGEVKKGKVAGFHNWIRFYLQEKEGLVDYYSHNYDGP
;
A
#
# COMPACT_ATOMS: atom_id res chain seq x y z
N MET A 1 -19.01 -50.71 2.02
CA MET A 1 -17.68 -51.34 1.85
C MET A 1 -16.66 -50.23 1.67
N ARG A 2 -15.79 -50.06 2.67
CA ARG A 2 -14.69 -49.10 2.68
C ARG A 2 -13.55 -49.69 1.85
N VAL A 3 -12.98 -48.91 0.93
CA VAL A 3 -11.71 -49.26 0.29
C VAL A 3 -10.72 -48.16 0.63
N CYS A 4 -9.82 -48.48 1.56
CA CYS A 4 -8.62 -47.70 1.85
C CYS A 4 -7.56 -48.07 0.82
N VAL A 5 -7.00 -47.08 0.12
CA VAL A 5 -5.77 -47.24 -0.66
C VAL A 5 -4.63 -46.64 0.17
N PRO A 6 -3.57 -47.41 0.48
CA PRO A 6 -2.51 -46.95 1.37
C PRO A 6 -1.59 -45.95 0.66
N LEU A 7 -1.40 -44.82 1.32
CA LEU A 7 -0.31 -43.87 1.17
C LEU A 7 0.99 -44.60 1.56
N ILE A 8 1.74 -45.14 0.59
CA ILE A 8 3.18 -45.44 0.62
C ILE A 8 3.54 -45.81 -0.83
N VAL A 9 4.68 -45.31 -1.32
CA VAL A 9 5.18 -45.34 -2.73
C VAL A 9 4.77 -44.13 -3.59
N ALA A 10 5.03 -42.92 -3.09
CA ALA A 10 5.29 -41.72 -3.91
C ALA A 10 6.32 -40.79 -3.26
N MET A 11 7.19 -41.32 -2.40
CA MET A 11 8.41 -40.64 -1.90
C MET A 11 9.59 -41.53 -2.25
N LEU A 12 10.11 -41.45 -3.49
CA LEU A 12 11.48 -41.86 -3.87
C LEU A 12 11.78 -41.59 -5.37
N CYS A 13 11.31 -40.47 -5.92
CA CYS A 13 11.88 -39.87 -7.14
C CYS A 13 11.93 -38.35 -6.93
N GLY A 14 13.02 -37.87 -6.35
CA GLY A 14 13.22 -36.44 -6.08
C GLY A 14 14.54 -36.08 -5.42
N LEU A 15 15.32 -37.07 -4.95
CA LEU A 15 16.72 -36.86 -4.57
C LEU A 15 17.62 -37.12 -5.77
N ALA A 16 17.85 -36.06 -6.55
CA ALA A 16 19.16 -35.70 -7.11
C ALA A 16 19.03 -34.56 -8.13
N TRP A 17 18.76 -33.35 -7.65
CA TRP A 17 19.40 -32.18 -8.24
C TRP A 17 19.94 -31.28 -7.15
N ALA A 18 20.84 -31.85 -6.33
CA ALA A 18 22.00 -31.08 -5.89
C ALA A 18 22.87 -30.85 -7.14
N GLY A 19 22.39 -30.00 -8.04
CA GLY A 19 23.17 -29.50 -9.16
C GLY A 19 24.37 -28.80 -8.56
N ASN A 20 25.54 -29.38 -8.74
CA ASN A 20 26.80 -28.78 -8.33
C ASN A 20 26.92 -27.46 -9.11
N MET A 21 26.54 -26.33 -8.50
CA MET A 21 26.44 -24.98 -9.10
C MET A 21 27.82 -24.38 -9.38
N LYS A 22 28.64 -25.09 -10.16
CA LYS A 22 30.02 -24.71 -10.51
C LYS A 22 30.15 -24.16 -11.93
N SER A 23 29.02 -23.93 -12.61
CA SER A 23 28.95 -23.57 -14.03
C SER A 23 27.91 -22.47 -14.27
N CYS A 24 28.16 -21.64 -15.30
CA CYS A 24 27.27 -20.62 -15.83
C CYS A 24 26.36 -21.08 -16.96
N ALA A 25 26.32 -22.37 -17.28
CA ALA A 25 25.36 -22.92 -18.23
C ALA A 25 23.93 -22.54 -17.81
N SER A 26 23.26 -21.74 -18.66
CA SER A 26 21.91 -21.20 -18.42
C SER A 26 21.75 -20.23 -17.23
N ARG A 27 22.86 -19.65 -16.73
CA ARG A 27 22.86 -18.73 -15.57
C ARG A 27 23.44 -17.34 -15.88
N CYS A 28 23.78 -17.04 -17.14
CA CYS A 28 24.34 -15.74 -17.51
C CYS A 28 23.39 -14.59 -17.18
N ASN A 29 23.89 -13.55 -16.51
CA ASN A 29 23.14 -12.36 -16.07
C ASN A 29 22.08 -12.63 -14.98
N GLU A 30 22.18 -13.72 -14.22
CA GLU A 30 21.38 -13.90 -13.02
C GLU A 30 21.75 -12.87 -11.93
N ASN A 31 20.88 -12.72 -10.91
CA ASN A 31 21.22 -11.94 -9.73
C ASN A 31 22.13 -12.74 -8.79
N PHE A 32 22.94 -12.02 -8.00
CA PHE A 32 23.83 -12.61 -7.00
C PHE A 32 23.10 -13.58 -6.06
N SER A 33 23.64 -14.79 -5.91
CA SER A 33 23.10 -15.82 -5.03
C SER A 33 24.13 -16.26 -4.01
N ARG A 34 23.85 -16.08 -2.71
CA ARG A 34 24.75 -16.48 -1.61
C ARG A 34 24.91 -18.00 -1.49
N ASP A 35 23.96 -18.76 -2.01
CA ASP A 35 23.93 -20.22 -1.91
C ASP A 35 24.60 -20.90 -3.11
N ALA A 36 24.99 -20.13 -4.13
CA ALA A 36 25.73 -20.63 -5.28
C ALA A 36 27.24 -20.77 -4.98
N ALA A 37 27.87 -21.83 -5.49
CA ALA A 37 29.30 -22.04 -5.31
C ALA A 37 30.17 -21.04 -6.13
N CYS A 38 29.57 -20.40 -7.13
CA CYS A 38 30.14 -19.33 -7.95
C CYS A 38 29.03 -18.52 -8.63
N GLN A 39 29.34 -17.29 -9.03
CA GLN A 39 28.40 -16.33 -9.60
C GLN A 39 28.47 -16.25 -11.13
N CYS A 40 27.36 -15.86 -11.74
CA CYS A 40 27.21 -15.64 -13.18
C CYS A 40 26.58 -14.28 -13.51
N ASP A 41 26.56 -13.37 -12.54
CA ASP A 41 26.11 -11.99 -12.72
C ASP A 41 27.21 -11.11 -13.35
N ARG A 42 26.82 -9.96 -13.92
CA ARG A 42 27.76 -9.07 -14.64
C ARG A 42 28.88 -8.49 -13.76
N ARG A 43 28.74 -8.52 -12.44
CA ARG A 43 29.69 -7.97 -11.48
C ARG A 43 30.59 -9.05 -10.86
N CYS A 44 30.39 -10.33 -11.14
CA CYS A 44 31.21 -11.40 -10.57
C CYS A 44 32.72 -11.20 -10.84
N SER A 45 33.07 -10.61 -12.01
CA SER A 45 34.48 -10.37 -12.36
C SER A 45 35.14 -9.30 -11.48
N ARG A 46 34.34 -8.39 -10.91
CA ARG A 46 34.79 -7.39 -9.94
C ARG A 46 35.04 -8.00 -8.55
N HIS A 47 34.31 -9.05 -8.22
CA HIS A 47 34.34 -9.71 -6.90
C HIS A 47 35.20 -10.97 -6.87
N GLY A 48 35.63 -11.49 -8.03
CA GLY A 48 36.52 -12.64 -8.14
C GLY A 48 35.85 -13.97 -7.84
N ASP A 49 34.51 -14.02 -7.91
CA ASP A 49 33.67 -15.16 -7.54
C ASP A 49 32.94 -15.78 -8.74
N CYS A 50 33.31 -15.43 -9.98
CA CYS A 50 32.73 -16.00 -11.19
C CYS A 50 32.93 -17.51 -11.29
N CYS A 51 31.98 -18.21 -11.92
CA CYS A 51 32.22 -19.60 -12.34
C CYS A 51 33.32 -19.69 -13.39
N ALA A 52 34.03 -20.83 -13.42
CA ALA A 52 35.20 -21.02 -14.29
C ALA A 52 34.89 -20.88 -15.80
N ASP A 53 33.64 -21.13 -16.19
CA ASP A 53 33.14 -21.05 -17.56
C ASP A 53 32.43 -19.73 -17.92
N TYR A 54 32.36 -18.77 -16.99
CA TYR A 54 31.70 -17.47 -17.20
C TYR A 54 32.25 -16.71 -18.43
N ALA A 55 33.57 -16.65 -18.57
CA ALA A 55 34.22 -15.95 -19.69
C ALA A 55 34.02 -16.65 -21.05
N HIS A 56 33.67 -17.94 -21.05
CA HIS A 56 33.43 -18.67 -22.29
C HIS A 56 31.95 -18.64 -22.69
N LEU A 57 31.03 -18.60 -21.71
CA LEU A 57 29.59 -18.69 -21.94
C LEU A 57 28.88 -17.34 -21.93
N CYS A 58 29.35 -16.37 -21.14
CA CYS A 58 28.62 -15.12 -20.89
C CYS A 58 29.30 -13.88 -21.46
N THR A 59 30.55 -13.98 -21.95
CA THR A 59 31.29 -12.84 -22.53
C THR A 59 31.63 -12.99 -24.02
N ALA A 60 31.12 -14.02 -24.72
CA ALA A 60 31.26 -14.13 -26.17
C ALA A 60 30.14 -13.34 -26.89
N GLU A 61 30.54 -12.31 -27.65
CA GLU A 61 29.64 -11.35 -28.28
C GLU A 61 28.95 -11.83 -29.57
N GLY A 62 27.70 -11.40 -29.73
CA GLY A 62 27.00 -11.18 -30.99
C GLY A 62 25.50 -10.97 -30.76
N GLY A 63 24.85 -9.82 -30.98
CA GLY A 63 25.19 -8.47 -31.48
C GLY A 63 23.92 -7.58 -31.30
N PRO A 64 23.73 -6.44 -32.00
CA PRO A 64 24.66 -5.61 -32.75
C PRO A 64 24.93 -4.23 -32.09
N SER A 65 26.03 -3.63 -32.52
CA SER A 65 26.59 -2.31 -32.20
C SER A 65 25.66 -1.13 -32.50
N GLU A 66 25.52 -0.22 -31.53
CA GLU A 66 24.99 1.14 -31.74
C GLU A 66 25.94 1.96 -32.65
N PRO A 67 25.43 2.74 -33.61
CA PRO A 67 26.22 3.76 -34.28
C PRO A 67 26.37 4.99 -33.37
N LYS A 68 27.59 5.56 -33.36
CA LYS A 68 27.85 6.92 -32.88
C LYS A 68 27.54 7.91 -33.99
N GLU A 69 26.65 8.87 -33.74
CA GLU A 69 26.68 10.27 -34.21
C GLU A 69 25.44 10.99 -33.63
N GLU A 70 25.68 12.01 -32.80
CA GLU A 70 25.51 13.44 -33.11
C GLU A 70 24.07 13.95 -32.94
N PHE A 71 23.97 15.07 -32.23
CA PHE A 71 22.75 15.78 -31.83
C PHE A 71 21.76 15.97 -32.99
N LEU A 72 20.49 15.68 -32.73
CA LEU A 72 19.35 16.46 -33.21
C LEU A 72 18.21 16.34 -32.18
N GLU A 73 17.75 17.49 -31.73
CA GLU A 73 16.54 17.69 -30.92
C GLU A 73 15.32 17.22 -31.71
N GLU A 74 14.48 16.36 -31.12
CA GLU A 74 13.03 16.36 -31.35
C GLU A 74 12.30 15.56 -30.26
N GLU A 75 11.15 16.10 -29.85
CA GLU A 75 10.44 15.88 -28.59
C GLU A 75 9.79 14.49 -28.47
N ALA A 76 9.79 13.97 -27.24
CA ALA A 76 9.00 12.81 -26.82
C ALA A 76 7.75 13.25 -26.03
N PRO A 77 6.63 12.52 -26.11
CA PRO A 77 5.28 13.06 -25.96
C PRO A 77 4.87 13.29 -24.50
N ASP A 78 4.09 14.37 -24.33
CA ASP A 78 3.43 14.82 -23.10
C ASP A 78 2.96 13.71 -22.16
N SER A 79 3.73 13.49 -21.10
CA SER A 79 3.20 13.05 -19.81
C SER A 79 3.12 14.27 -18.88
N HIS A 80 2.14 15.14 -19.11
CA HIS A 80 1.76 16.24 -18.22
C HIS A 80 1.15 15.75 -16.88
N LEU A 81 1.86 14.86 -16.16
CA LEU A 81 1.48 14.36 -14.83
C LEU A 81 2.63 14.35 -13.82
N TYR A 82 3.79 14.92 -14.16
CA TYR A 82 4.85 15.16 -13.19
C TYR A 82 5.18 16.65 -13.17
N SER A 83 4.84 17.29 -12.06
CA SER A 83 5.21 18.65 -11.71
C SER A 83 6.68 18.91 -12.03
N ALA A 84 6.96 20.08 -12.61
CA ALA A 84 8.29 20.42 -13.08
C ALA A 84 9.35 20.19 -11.97
N PRO A 85 10.40 19.39 -12.22
CA PRO A 85 11.41 19.06 -11.20
C PRO A 85 12.17 20.30 -10.70
N SER A 86 12.03 21.42 -11.40
CA SER A 86 12.60 22.74 -11.08
C SER A 86 11.62 23.71 -10.40
N SER A 87 10.41 23.30 -10.04
CA SER A 87 9.35 24.18 -9.50
C SER A 87 8.65 23.57 -8.30
N CYS A 88 8.14 24.41 -7.40
CA CYS A 88 7.32 24.02 -6.27
C CYS A 88 5.82 23.90 -6.54
N GLN A 89 5.38 24.12 -7.78
CA GLN A 89 3.98 23.99 -8.13
C GLN A 89 3.49 22.54 -7.93
N GLY A 90 2.60 22.35 -6.94
CA GLY A 90 2.12 21.03 -6.53
C GLY A 90 3.18 20.15 -5.85
N ARG A 91 4.28 20.74 -5.34
CA ARG A 91 5.37 20.04 -4.65
C ARG A 91 5.66 20.57 -3.25
N CYS A 92 4.91 21.56 -2.75
CA CYS A 92 5.08 22.04 -1.37
C CYS A 92 4.96 20.87 -0.37
N LEU A 93 5.86 20.84 0.62
CA LEU A 93 5.99 19.79 1.63
C LEU A 93 6.32 18.40 1.07
N GLU A 94 6.91 18.31 -0.12
CA GLU A 94 7.36 17.03 -0.69
C GLU A 94 8.34 16.29 0.22
N ALA A 95 8.43 14.96 0.07
CA ALA A 95 9.52 14.21 0.68
C ALA A 95 10.86 14.55 -0.02
N PHE A 96 11.96 14.53 0.75
CA PHE A 96 13.29 14.69 0.18
C PHE A 96 13.63 13.55 -0.79
N ASP A 97 13.94 13.90 -2.04
CA ASP A 97 14.50 12.98 -3.05
C ASP A 97 15.81 13.52 -3.63
N ARG A 98 16.93 12.87 -3.31
CA ARG A 98 18.28 13.27 -3.75
C ARG A 98 18.45 13.43 -5.27
N HIS A 99 17.53 12.90 -6.09
CA HIS A 99 17.60 13.01 -7.55
C HIS A 99 16.90 14.26 -8.10
N HIS A 100 16.17 15.00 -7.26
CA HIS A 100 15.59 16.28 -7.65
C HIS A 100 16.65 17.39 -7.65
N PRO A 101 16.62 18.30 -8.64
CA PRO A 101 17.57 19.41 -8.73
C PRO A 101 17.31 20.49 -7.67
N CYS A 102 16.08 20.59 -7.18
CA CYS A 102 15.66 21.48 -6.11
C CYS A 102 14.49 20.87 -5.34
N HIS A 103 14.23 21.41 -4.16
CA HIS A 103 13.29 20.86 -3.20
C HIS A 103 12.23 21.86 -2.75
N CYS A 104 11.10 21.33 -2.31
CA CYS A 104 9.98 22.13 -1.81
C CYS A 104 9.49 21.67 -0.44
N ASN A 105 10.37 21.01 0.32
CA ASN A 105 10.11 20.59 1.70
C ASN A 105 10.36 21.72 2.71
N ASP A 106 9.82 21.54 3.91
CA ASP A 106 9.91 22.46 5.05
C ASP A 106 11.35 22.80 5.47
N ARG A 107 12.32 21.93 5.13
CA ARG A 107 13.72 22.10 5.48
C ARG A 107 14.59 22.58 4.32
N CYS A 108 14.03 22.83 3.14
CA CYS A 108 14.85 23.16 1.98
C CYS A 108 15.63 24.48 2.19
N GLN A 109 15.08 25.39 2.99
CA GLN A 109 15.72 26.66 3.35
C GLN A 109 16.95 26.42 4.25
N GLU A 110 16.90 25.44 5.16
CA GLU A 110 18.04 25.05 6.01
C GLU A 110 19.20 24.51 5.17
N PHE A 111 18.88 23.75 4.10
CA PHE A 111 19.85 23.10 3.23
C PHE A 111 20.23 23.94 1.99
N GLY A 112 19.60 25.10 1.80
CA GLY A 112 19.84 25.98 0.65
C GLY A 112 19.54 25.31 -0.69
N ASN A 113 18.59 24.37 -0.71
CA ASN A 113 18.27 23.57 -1.90
C ASN A 113 16.80 23.76 -2.35
N CYS A 114 16.15 24.85 -1.94
CA CYS A 114 14.79 25.16 -2.38
C CYS A 114 14.71 25.43 -3.89
N CYS A 115 13.58 25.14 -4.52
CA CYS A 115 13.30 25.67 -5.86
C CYS A 115 13.14 27.20 -5.81
N GLU A 116 13.39 27.86 -6.94
CA GLU A 116 13.39 29.34 -7.01
C GLU A 116 12.03 29.95 -6.63
N ASP A 117 10.95 29.24 -6.94
CA ASP A 117 9.57 29.63 -6.68
C ASP A 117 9.05 29.17 -5.30
N PHE A 118 9.91 28.58 -4.46
CA PHE A 118 9.54 28.08 -3.13
C PHE A 118 8.92 29.17 -2.26
N GLU A 119 9.52 30.35 -2.17
CA GLU A 119 8.99 31.42 -1.33
C GLU A 119 7.63 31.92 -1.84
N SER A 120 7.47 32.04 -3.16
CA SER A 120 6.23 32.52 -3.77
C SER A 120 5.09 31.51 -3.74
N LEU A 121 5.40 30.20 -3.73
CA LEU A 121 4.39 29.14 -3.80
C LEU A 121 4.17 28.42 -2.46
N CYS A 122 5.22 28.34 -1.63
CA CYS A 122 5.23 27.62 -0.36
C CYS A 122 5.64 28.50 0.84
N GLY A 123 6.09 29.75 0.65
CA GLY A 123 6.54 30.63 1.74
C GLY A 123 5.42 31.01 2.73
N ASP A 124 4.16 30.97 2.28
CA ASP A 124 2.99 31.11 3.15
C ASP A 124 2.43 29.75 3.64
N HIS A 125 2.87 28.63 3.05
CA HIS A 125 2.48 27.27 3.43
C HIS A 125 3.41 26.72 4.53
N GLU A 126 3.41 27.36 5.69
CA GLU A 126 3.87 26.69 6.91
C GLU A 126 2.84 25.65 7.36
N GLY A 127 2.89 24.46 6.75
CA GLY A 127 2.10 23.30 7.18
C GLY A 127 0.59 23.43 6.98
N PHE A 128 -0.08 22.28 6.96
CA PHE A 128 -1.54 22.18 6.84
C PHE A 128 -2.29 22.73 8.08
N SER A 129 -1.61 23.14 9.15
CA SER A 129 -2.19 23.73 10.36
C SER A 129 -1.15 24.48 11.18
N ARG A 130 -1.37 25.77 11.43
CA ARG A 130 -0.76 26.53 12.53
C ARG A 130 -1.65 26.37 13.77
N SER A 131 -1.11 26.63 14.97
CA SER A 131 -1.95 26.63 16.19
C SER A 131 -3.05 27.69 16.15
N SER A 132 -2.85 28.76 15.37
CA SER A 132 -3.76 29.89 15.23
C SER A 132 -4.95 29.64 14.31
N ASP A 133 -4.88 28.64 13.42
CA ASP A 133 -5.92 28.26 12.47
C ASP A 133 -6.28 26.77 12.60
N ALA A 134 -5.88 26.11 13.68
CA ALA A 134 -6.17 24.69 13.90
C ALA A 134 -7.67 24.45 13.96
N ILE A 135 -8.12 23.40 13.27
CA ILE A 135 -9.50 22.92 13.38
C ILE A 135 -9.73 22.49 14.83
N THR A 136 -10.73 23.09 15.46
CA THR A 136 -11.09 22.87 16.86
C THR A 136 -11.76 21.51 17.08
N GLN A 137 -11.74 21.03 18.33
CA GLN A 137 -12.41 19.77 18.70
C GLN A 137 -13.92 19.87 18.47
N GLU A 138 -14.51 21.04 18.72
CA GLU A 138 -15.93 21.31 18.51
C GLU A 138 -16.30 21.27 17.02
N GLU A 139 -15.45 21.82 16.15
CA GLU A 139 -15.62 21.72 14.70
C GLU A 139 -15.47 20.27 14.21
N LEU A 140 -14.48 19.54 14.71
CA LEU A 140 -14.30 18.11 14.41
C LEU A 140 -15.51 17.29 14.83
N GLN A 141 -16.05 17.52 16.02
CA GLN A 141 -17.26 16.85 16.48
C GLN A 141 -18.44 17.18 15.55
N SER A 142 -18.67 18.46 15.28
CA SER A 142 -19.78 18.93 14.43
C SER A 142 -19.72 18.34 13.02
N VAL A 143 -18.56 18.40 12.35
CA VAL A 143 -18.42 17.82 11.00
C VAL A 143 -18.55 16.30 11.02
N SER A 144 -18.04 15.62 12.06
CA SER A 144 -18.15 14.17 12.19
C SER A 144 -19.60 13.71 12.34
N GLU A 145 -20.38 14.39 13.20
CA GLU A 145 -21.82 14.12 13.36
C GLU A 145 -22.59 14.37 12.05
N LYS A 146 -22.23 15.44 11.33
CA LYS A 146 -22.84 15.75 10.03
C LYS A 146 -22.53 14.67 9.00
N ILE A 147 -21.27 14.28 8.84
CA ILE A 147 -20.82 13.19 7.96
C ILE A 147 -21.57 11.89 8.29
N TYR A 148 -21.65 11.54 9.58
CA TYR A 148 -22.37 10.35 10.03
C TYR A 148 -23.86 10.39 9.66
N SER A 149 -24.49 11.56 9.80
CA SER A 149 -25.91 11.73 9.49
C SER A 149 -26.21 11.55 7.99
N VAL A 150 -25.33 12.04 7.10
CA VAL A 150 -25.51 11.99 5.65
C VAL A 150 -25.05 10.69 5.00
N ASP A 151 -24.40 9.79 5.76
CA ASP A 151 -24.03 8.48 5.26
C ASP A 151 -25.27 7.64 4.98
N SER A 152 -25.67 7.60 3.71
CA SER A 152 -26.77 6.78 3.19
C SER A 152 -26.30 5.37 2.80
N ASN A 153 -24.99 5.15 2.73
CA ASN A 153 -24.40 3.86 2.39
C ASN A 153 -24.19 2.98 3.63
N LYS A 154 -24.14 3.53 4.85
CA LYS A 154 -23.98 2.78 6.10
C LYS A 154 -24.96 1.62 6.22
N ALA A 155 -24.43 0.51 6.73
CA ALA A 155 -25.25 -0.63 7.15
C ALA A 155 -26.23 -0.19 8.24
N GLN A 156 -27.47 -0.63 8.15
CA GLN A 156 -28.48 -0.40 9.17
C GLN A 156 -28.41 -1.49 10.24
N LYS A 157 -29.05 -1.26 11.39
CA LYS A 157 -29.12 -2.23 12.49
C LYS A 157 -29.65 -3.62 12.06
N LYS A 158 -30.47 -3.68 11.01
CA LYS A 158 -31.00 -4.93 10.45
C LYS A 158 -30.04 -5.63 9.47
N ASP A 159 -29.04 -4.91 8.97
CA ASP A 159 -28.12 -5.42 7.96
C ASP A 159 -26.95 -6.17 8.59
N ILE A 160 -26.73 -6.04 9.90
CA ILE A 160 -25.65 -6.71 10.64
C ILE A 160 -26.20 -7.22 11.97
N ILE A 161 -26.03 -8.51 12.24
CA ILE A 161 -26.34 -9.12 13.54
C ILE A 161 -25.04 -9.70 14.10
N LEU A 162 -24.65 -9.19 15.27
CA LEU A 162 -23.45 -9.61 15.98
C LEU A 162 -23.81 -10.54 17.14
N ASN A 163 -22.94 -11.52 17.38
CA ASN A 163 -22.92 -12.37 18.55
C ASN A 163 -21.66 -12.03 19.38
N SER A 164 -21.77 -11.01 20.24
CA SER A 164 -20.64 -10.51 21.04
C SER A 164 -20.12 -11.51 22.07
N GLN A 165 -20.92 -12.52 22.43
CA GLN A 165 -20.54 -13.59 23.36
C GLN A 165 -19.99 -13.05 24.69
N ASN A 166 -18.76 -13.39 25.07
CA ASN A 166 -18.22 -13.12 26.41
C ASN A 166 -17.38 -11.84 26.46
N ARG A 167 -17.72 -11.00 27.44
CA ARG A 167 -16.90 -9.86 27.83
C ARG A 167 -15.81 -10.27 28.80
N ILE A 168 -14.61 -9.75 28.60
CA ILE A 168 -13.47 -9.97 29.49
C ILE A 168 -12.96 -8.67 30.11
N SER A 169 -12.17 -8.80 31.17
CA SER A 169 -11.42 -7.68 31.71
C SER A 169 -10.22 -7.31 30.82
N PRO A 170 -9.73 -6.06 30.85
CA PRO A 170 -8.52 -5.67 30.12
C PRO A 170 -7.28 -6.50 30.46
N ALA A 171 -7.21 -7.06 31.68
CA ALA A 171 -6.12 -7.92 32.12
C ALA A 171 -6.06 -9.26 31.38
N GLU A 172 -7.20 -9.72 30.86
CA GLU A 172 -7.34 -11.01 30.18
C GLU A 172 -7.15 -10.89 28.65
N ALA A 173 -7.21 -9.69 28.07
CA ALA A 173 -7.21 -9.49 26.62
C ALA A 173 -5.93 -9.94 25.90
N GLY A 174 -4.83 -10.14 26.64
CA GLY A 174 -3.54 -10.54 26.09
C GLY A 174 -3.23 -12.04 26.19
N ASP A 175 -4.09 -12.84 26.84
CA ASP A 175 -3.75 -14.24 27.16
C ASP A 175 -3.98 -15.24 26.01
N GLN A 176 -4.56 -14.78 24.90
CA GLN A 176 -4.83 -15.58 23.70
C GLN A 176 -5.71 -16.82 23.98
N VAL A 177 -6.60 -16.72 24.97
CA VAL A 177 -7.60 -17.75 25.24
C VAL A 177 -8.90 -17.38 24.54
N ASP A 178 -9.35 -18.26 23.65
CA ASP A 178 -10.67 -18.16 23.03
C ASP A 178 -11.76 -18.36 24.10
N ARG A 179 -12.60 -17.34 24.24
CA ARG A 179 -13.77 -17.33 25.11
C ARG A 179 -15.06 -17.09 24.33
N CYS A 180 -14.98 -17.03 23.00
CA CYS A 180 -16.05 -16.69 22.10
C CYS A 180 -16.03 -17.67 20.91
N PRO A 181 -16.28 -18.97 21.14
CA PRO A 181 -16.05 -20.03 20.15
C PRO A 181 -16.98 -19.98 18.93
N GLU A 182 -18.01 -19.14 18.96
CA GLU A 182 -18.92 -18.92 17.83
C GLU A 182 -18.46 -17.71 16.99
N PRO A 183 -18.83 -17.63 15.70
CA PRO A 183 -18.55 -16.45 14.89
C PRO A 183 -19.16 -15.16 15.49
N LEU A 184 -18.45 -14.04 15.37
CA LEU A 184 -18.95 -12.72 15.75
C LEU A 184 -20.10 -12.31 14.84
N PHE A 185 -19.96 -12.47 13.52
CA PHE A 185 -21.00 -12.09 12.57
C PHE A 185 -21.95 -13.26 12.29
N THR A 186 -23.11 -13.27 12.95
CA THR A 186 -24.15 -14.28 12.69
C THR A 186 -24.96 -13.99 11.43
N TYR A 187 -25.04 -12.72 11.04
CA TYR A 187 -25.67 -12.30 9.78
C TYR A 187 -25.10 -10.97 9.27
N VAL A 188 -24.88 -10.91 7.96
CA VAL A 188 -24.63 -9.68 7.22
C VAL A 188 -25.49 -9.68 5.95
N ASN A 189 -26.18 -8.58 5.68
CA ASN A 189 -26.91 -8.38 4.43
C ASN A 189 -25.92 -8.07 3.29
N GLU A 190 -25.45 -9.11 2.61
CA GLU A 190 -24.47 -8.97 1.52
C GLU A 190 -24.99 -8.20 0.29
N GLN A 191 -26.29 -7.89 0.22
CA GLN A 191 -26.80 -6.96 -0.80
C GLN A 191 -26.15 -5.57 -0.69
N LEU A 192 -25.64 -5.20 0.51
CA LEU A 192 -24.82 -4.01 0.69
C LEU A 192 -23.57 -4.01 -0.21
N PHE A 193 -22.98 -5.18 -0.47
CA PHE A 193 -21.75 -5.31 -1.26
C PHE A 193 -21.95 -5.03 -2.75
N SER A 194 -23.19 -5.03 -3.22
CA SER A 194 -23.53 -4.59 -4.58
C SER A 194 -23.60 -3.07 -4.71
N LYS A 195 -23.58 -2.31 -3.61
CA LYS A 195 -23.49 -0.84 -3.68
C LYS A 195 -22.13 -0.43 -4.27
N PRO A 196 -22.06 0.60 -5.13
CA PRO A 196 -20.82 0.95 -5.83
C PRO A 196 -19.61 1.17 -4.93
N THR A 197 -19.78 1.85 -3.78
CA THR A 197 -18.69 2.12 -2.85
C THR A 197 -18.19 0.87 -2.13
N TYR A 198 -19.09 -0.05 -1.76
CA TYR A 198 -18.71 -1.32 -1.13
C TYR A 198 -18.00 -2.23 -2.14
N ALA A 199 -18.55 -2.37 -3.34
CA ALA A 199 -17.94 -3.18 -4.40
C ALA A 199 -16.53 -2.70 -4.73
N ALA A 200 -16.35 -1.39 -4.91
CA ALA A 200 -15.04 -0.81 -5.18
C ALA A 200 -14.06 -1.02 -4.01
N PHE A 201 -14.52 -0.87 -2.77
CA PHE A 201 -13.70 -1.12 -1.59
C PHE A 201 -13.28 -2.59 -1.44
N ILE A 202 -14.20 -3.53 -1.66
CA ILE A 202 -13.91 -4.97 -1.59
C ILE A 202 -12.92 -5.38 -2.68
N ASN A 203 -13.04 -4.84 -3.89
CA ASN A 203 -12.06 -5.08 -4.95
C ASN A 203 -10.65 -4.65 -4.53
N LEU A 204 -10.52 -3.50 -3.87
CA LEU A 204 -9.23 -3.08 -3.31
C LEU A 204 -8.72 -4.08 -2.28
N LEU A 205 -9.54 -4.52 -1.32
CA LEU A 205 -9.11 -5.48 -0.28
C LEU A 205 -8.60 -6.82 -0.83
N ASN A 206 -9.07 -7.24 -2.01
CA ASN A 206 -8.61 -8.47 -2.66
C ASN A 206 -7.18 -8.35 -3.21
N ASN A 207 -6.73 -7.13 -3.53
CA ASN A 207 -5.38 -6.89 -4.02
C ASN A 207 -4.30 -7.05 -2.94
N TYR A 208 -4.67 -6.89 -1.67
CA TYR A 208 -3.75 -6.86 -0.54
C TYR A 208 -3.72 -8.18 0.25
N GLN A 209 -4.08 -9.31 -0.38
CA GLN A 209 -3.97 -10.63 0.24
C GLN A 209 -2.51 -11.16 0.21
N ARG A 210 -1.76 -10.83 1.26
CA ARG A 210 -0.59 -11.54 1.82
C ARG A 210 0.48 -12.05 0.83
N ALA A 211 1.38 -11.16 0.44
CA ALA A 211 2.80 -11.50 0.24
C ALA A 211 3.65 -10.30 0.69
N THR A 212 3.77 -10.12 2.01
CA THR A 212 4.65 -9.09 2.58
C THR A 212 6.12 -9.39 2.22
N GLY A 213 6.87 -8.37 1.82
CA GLY A 213 8.33 -8.46 1.60
C GLY A 213 8.83 -8.45 0.15
N HIS A 214 7.98 -8.12 -0.82
CA HIS A 214 8.41 -7.80 -2.19
C HIS A 214 7.86 -6.44 -2.58
N GLY A 215 8.67 -5.59 -3.24
CA GLY A 215 8.26 -4.25 -3.67
C GLY A 215 6.92 -4.28 -4.40
N GLU A 216 5.96 -3.51 -3.92
CA GLU A 216 4.59 -3.50 -4.43
C GLU A 216 4.54 -2.86 -5.83
N HIS A 217 4.65 -3.69 -6.87
CA HIS A 217 4.31 -3.26 -8.22
C HIS A 217 2.82 -3.48 -8.46
N PHE A 218 2.04 -2.40 -8.41
CA PHE A 218 0.63 -2.45 -8.82
C PHE A 218 0.51 -2.62 -10.33
N SER A 219 -0.31 -3.57 -10.75
CA SER A 219 -0.74 -3.70 -12.14
C SER A 219 -1.60 -2.50 -12.57
N ALA A 220 -1.72 -2.27 -13.88
CA ALA A 220 -2.62 -1.25 -14.42
C ALA A 220 -4.06 -1.41 -13.96
N GLN A 221 -4.51 -2.66 -13.76
CA GLN A 221 -5.84 -2.95 -13.22
C GLN A 221 -5.96 -2.48 -11.76
N GLN A 222 -4.98 -2.79 -10.92
CA GLN A 222 -5.00 -2.38 -9.50
C GLN A 222 -4.97 -0.86 -9.34
N LEU A 223 -4.19 -0.15 -10.17
CA LEU A 223 -4.21 1.32 -10.22
C LEU A 223 -5.57 1.86 -10.70
N ALA A 224 -6.21 1.19 -11.66
CA ALA A 224 -7.55 1.57 -12.12
C ALA A 224 -8.59 1.36 -11.01
N GLU A 225 -8.48 0.30 -10.21
CA GLU A 225 -9.37 0.03 -9.07
C GLU A 225 -9.25 1.08 -7.97
N GLN A 226 -8.05 1.59 -7.68
CA GLN A 226 -7.88 2.75 -6.79
C GLN A 226 -8.63 3.98 -7.31
N GLY A 227 -8.50 4.25 -8.62
CA GLY A 227 -9.22 5.35 -9.26
C GLY A 227 -10.75 5.16 -9.25
N VAL A 228 -11.24 3.93 -9.42
CA VAL A 228 -12.68 3.60 -9.31
C VAL A 228 -13.16 3.89 -7.89
N PHE A 229 -12.46 3.42 -6.87
CA PHE A 229 -12.84 3.64 -5.47
C PHE A 229 -12.93 5.13 -5.13
N LEU A 230 -11.89 5.92 -5.46
CA LEU A 230 -11.89 7.36 -5.22
C LEU A 230 -13.08 8.05 -5.91
N ARG A 231 -13.36 7.70 -7.17
CA ARG A 231 -14.52 8.25 -7.88
C ARG A 231 -15.85 7.89 -7.22
N GLU A 232 -16.02 6.65 -6.75
CA GLU A 232 -17.27 6.23 -6.11
C GLU A 232 -17.47 6.88 -4.74
N VAL A 233 -16.42 7.03 -3.93
CA VAL A 233 -16.55 7.71 -2.63
C VAL A 233 -16.81 9.20 -2.78
N MET A 234 -16.16 9.87 -3.74
CA MET A 234 -16.36 11.32 -3.98
C MET A 234 -17.79 11.67 -4.43
N LYS A 235 -18.50 10.73 -5.07
CA LYS A 235 -19.92 10.91 -5.41
C LYS A 235 -20.83 10.96 -4.19
N THR A 236 -20.40 10.49 -3.01
CA THR A 236 -21.26 10.40 -1.83
C THR A 236 -21.49 11.75 -1.16
N ALA A 237 -22.59 11.88 -0.41
CA ALA A 237 -22.79 13.05 0.43
C ALA A 237 -21.72 13.17 1.53
N VAL A 238 -21.20 12.04 2.02
CA VAL A 238 -20.12 11.98 3.02
C VAL A 238 -18.87 12.73 2.54
N MET A 239 -18.36 12.40 1.35
CA MET A 239 -17.16 13.04 0.84
C MET A 239 -17.39 14.48 0.42
N ARG A 240 -18.59 14.81 -0.07
CA ARG A 240 -18.97 16.20 -0.36
C ARG A 240 -19.00 17.06 0.90
N GLU A 241 -19.52 16.55 2.02
CA GLU A 241 -19.48 17.26 3.31
C GLU A 241 -18.06 17.43 3.83
N LEU A 242 -17.22 16.38 3.74
CA LEU A 242 -15.82 16.46 4.13
C LEU A 242 -15.05 17.50 3.29
N TYR A 243 -15.17 17.43 1.96
CA TYR A 243 -14.53 18.39 1.07
C TYR A 243 -15.03 19.82 1.32
N GLY A 244 -16.35 20.00 1.42
CA GLY A 244 -16.95 21.32 1.67
C GLY A 244 -16.44 21.93 2.99
N PHE A 245 -16.33 21.14 4.05
CA PHE A 245 -15.75 21.58 5.31
C PHE A 245 -14.28 22.00 5.14
N LEU A 246 -13.44 21.16 4.53
CA LEU A 246 -12.01 21.46 4.36
C LEU A 246 -11.77 22.66 3.42
N TYR A 247 -12.60 22.82 2.40
CA TYR A 247 -12.59 23.99 1.51
C TYR A 247 -12.91 25.29 2.28
N HIS A 248 -13.93 25.26 3.14
CA HIS A 248 -14.26 26.41 4.00
C HIS A 248 -13.18 26.73 5.04
N GLN A 249 -12.41 25.72 5.46
CA GLN A 249 -11.24 25.88 6.32
C GLN A 249 -9.97 26.29 5.54
N HIS A 250 -10.11 26.65 4.26
CA HIS A 250 -9.01 27.03 3.36
C HIS A 250 -7.90 25.98 3.25
N ARG A 251 -8.24 24.69 3.43
CA ARG A 251 -7.31 23.57 3.34
C ARG A 251 -7.07 23.10 1.91
N TYR A 252 -8.04 23.33 1.04
CA TYR A 252 -8.00 22.95 -0.37
C TYR A 252 -8.58 24.07 -1.22
N SER A 253 -7.95 24.31 -2.37
CA SER A 253 -8.39 25.30 -3.35
C SER A 253 -9.33 24.71 -4.40
N SER A 254 -9.28 23.39 -4.60
CA SER A 254 -10.12 22.69 -5.58
C SER A 254 -10.43 21.24 -5.17
N GLU A 255 -11.50 20.67 -5.71
CA GLU A 255 -11.85 19.25 -5.47
C GLU A 255 -10.81 18.32 -6.08
N GLN A 256 -10.20 18.72 -7.20
CA GLN A 256 -9.15 17.95 -7.85
C GLN A 256 -7.92 17.79 -6.96
N GLU A 257 -7.44 18.90 -6.36
CA GLU A 257 -6.34 18.89 -5.39
C GLU A 257 -6.64 17.96 -4.21
N PHE A 258 -7.85 18.03 -3.65
CA PHE A 258 -8.28 17.15 -2.57
C PHE A 258 -8.27 15.66 -2.98
N VAL A 259 -8.73 15.33 -4.18
CA VAL A 259 -8.73 13.95 -4.69
C VAL A 259 -7.32 13.43 -4.94
N ASP A 260 -6.43 14.28 -5.47
CA ASP A 260 -5.03 13.91 -5.70
C ASP A 260 -4.30 13.67 -4.37
N ASP A 261 -4.56 14.51 -3.36
CA ASP A 261 -4.06 14.32 -2.00
C ASP A 261 -4.61 13.05 -1.34
N LEU A 262 -5.91 12.77 -1.47
CA LEU A 262 -6.50 11.52 -0.99
C LEU A 262 -5.81 10.32 -1.64
N LYS A 263 -5.55 10.39 -2.95
CA LYS A 263 -4.88 9.31 -3.66
C LYS A 263 -3.47 9.11 -3.13
N ASN A 264 -2.70 10.19 -2.96
CA ASN A 264 -1.34 10.12 -2.45
C ASN A 264 -1.29 9.63 -0.99
N MET A 265 -2.16 10.16 -0.13
CA MET A 265 -2.22 9.79 1.29
C MET A 265 -2.58 8.31 1.49
N TRP A 266 -3.53 7.77 0.72
CA TRP A 266 -4.01 6.39 0.90
C TRP A 266 -3.25 5.36 0.07
N PHE A 267 -2.82 5.72 -1.14
CA PHE A 267 -2.22 4.78 -2.11
C PHE A 267 -0.79 5.12 -2.51
N GLY A 268 -0.27 6.30 -2.10
CA GLY A 268 1.13 6.62 -2.24
C GLY A 268 1.98 5.67 -1.39
N LEU A 269 2.98 5.05 -2.03
CA LEU A 269 3.90 4.14 -1.36
C LEU A 269 4.96 4.93 -0.60
N TYR A 270 5.12 4.63 0.68
CA TYR A 270 6.17 5.23 1.51
C TYR A 270 7.04 4.17 2.18
N SER A 271 8.33 4.49 2.32
CA SER A 271 9.30 3.61 3.00
C SER A 271 9.25 3.89 4.50
N ARG A 272 8.95 2.86 5.31
CA ARG A 272 9.00 2.94 6.78
C ARG A 272 10.38 2.60 7.38
N GLY A 273 11.37 2.29 6.53
CA GLY A 273 12.77 2.03 6.89
C GLY A 273 13.48 1.13 5.87
N ASN A 274 14.80 1.34 5.67
CA ASN A 274 15.68 0.62 4.73
C ASN A 274 15.40 0.77 3.21
N GLY A 275 14.62 1.75 2.77
CA GLY A 275 14.62 2.19 1.37
C GLY A 275 13.74 1.40 0.41
N GLU A 276 12.98 0.41 0.90
CA GLU A 276 11.92 -0.23 0.12
C GLU A 276 10.59 0.50 0.37
N ARG A 277 9.95 0.99 -0.70
CA ARG A 277 8.61 1.62 -0.66
C ARG A 277 7.56 0.51 -0.73
N ASP A 278 7.19 -0.05 0.40
CA ASP A 278 6.48 -1.34 0.49
C ASP A 278 5.11 -1.28 1.20
N SER A 279 4.65 -0.09 1.62
CA SER A 279 3.35 0.04 2.30
C SER A 279 2.62 1.33 1.93
N SER A 280 1.29 1.29 2.00
CA SER A 280 0.41 2.43 1.79
C SER A 280 -0.51 2.67 2.99
N GLY A 281 -1.10 3.87 3.09
CA GLY A 281 -2.06 4.18 4.16
C GLY A 281 -3.28 3.27 4.12
N PHE A 282 -3.72 2.87 2.92
CA PHE A 282 -4.85 1.97 2.73
C PHE A 282 -4.59 0.58 3.28
N GLU A 283 -3.41 0.01 2.98
CA GLU A 283 -3.01 -1.28 3.53
C GLU A 283 -3.01 -1.25 5.06
N HIS A 284 -2.42 -0.18 5.62
CA HIS A 284 -2.29 0.01 7.06
C HIS A 284 -3.62 0.08 7.79
N VAL A 285 -4.59 0.82 7.26
CA VAL A 285 -5.84 1.12 7.98
C VAL A 285 -6.96 0.15 7.64
N PHE A 286 -7.01 -0.37 6.40
CA PHE A 286 -8.15 -1.14 5.90
C PHE A 286 -7.86 -2.61 5.63
N SER A 287 -6.67 -2.96 5.12
CA SER A 287 -6.33 -4.37 4.86
C SER A 287 -5.92 -5.10 6.14
N GLY A 288 -5.20 -4.38 7.01
CA GLY A 288 -4.52 -4.90 8.19
C GLY A 288 -3.18 -5.55 7.81
N GLU A 289 -2.12 -5.15 8.52
CA GLU A 289 -0.75 -5.62 8.31
C GLU A 289 -0.37 -6.66 9.37
N VAL A 290 0.29 -7.76 8.99
CA VAL A 290 0.91 -8.68 9.96
C VAL A 290 2.38 -8.30 10.13
N LYS A 291 2.71 -7.67 11.26
CA LYS A 291 4.08 -7.29 11.60
C LYS A 291 4.59 -8.17 12.74
N LYS A 292 5.66 -8.93 12.49
CA LYS A 292 6.30 -9.82 13.48
C LYS A 292 5.30 -10.79 14.15
N GLY A 293 4.37 -11.33 13.38
CA GLY A 293 3.33 -12.25 13.87
C GLY A 293 2.19 -11.57 14.65
N LYS A 294 2.13 -10.23 14.68
CA LYS A 294 1.01 -9.48 15.25
C LYS A 294 0.23 -8.78 14.13
N VAL A 295 -1.09 -8.90 14.18
CA VAL A 295 -2.00 -8.14 13.32
C VAL A 295 -2.06 -6.69 13.84
N ALA A 296 -1.85 -5.73 12.97
CA ALA A 296 -2.00 -4.30 13.21
C ALA A 296 -2.95 -3.70 12.17
N GLY A 297 -3.74 -2.69 12.53
CA GLY A 297 -4.58 -1.97 11.57
C GLY A 297 -5.80 -2.73 11.06
N PHE A 298 -6.20 -3.80 11.74
CA PHE A 298 -7.33 -4.64 11.35
C PHE A 298 -8.63 -4.19 12.05
N HIS A 299 -9.15 -3.04 11.63
CA HIS A 299 -10.31 -2.40 12.27
C HIS A 299 -11.56 -2.30 11.37
N ASN A 300 -11.45 -2.66 10.09
CA ASN A 300 -12.56 -2.57 9.16
C ASN A 300 -13.51 -3.77 9.28
N TRP A 301 -14.79 -3.52 9.57
CA TRP A 301 -15.77 -4.58 9.80
C TRP A 301 -16.04 -5.45 8.56
N ILE A 302 -15.97 -4.89 7.34
CA ILE A 302 -16.16 -5.64 6.10
C ILE A 302 -15.01 -6.65 5.95
N ARG A 303 -13.77 -6.19 6.15
CA ARG A 303 -12.58 -7.04 6.10
C ARG A 303 -12.63 -8.12 7.18
N PHE A 304 -13.02 -7.78 8.41
CA PHE A 304 -13.20 -8.75 9.49
C PHE A 304 -14.23 -9.81 9.09
N TYR A 305 -15.42 -9.39 8.66
CA TYR A 305 -16.50 -10.29 8.24
C TYR A 305 -16.07 -11.25 7.13
N LEU A 306 -15.44 -10.73 6.07
CA LEU A 306 -14.99 -11.56 4.94
C LEU A 306 -13.94 -12.59 5.39
N GLN A 307 -12.99 -12.20 6.25
CA GLN A 307 -11.98 -13.14 6.75
C GLN A 307 -12.53 -14.15 7.76
N GLU A 308 -13.45 -13.76 8.64
CA GLU A 308 -14.14 -14.68 9.56
C GLU A 308 -14.97 -15.70 8.77
N LYS A 309 -15.69 -15.26 7.73
CA LYS A 309 -16.45 -16.14 6.83
C LYS A 309 -15.57 -17.15 6.09
N GLU A 310 -14.32 -16.78 5.78
CA GLU A 310 -13.33 -17.67 5.16
C GLU A 310 -12.57 -18.54 6.18
N GLY A 311 -12.80 -18.35 7.49
CA GLY A 311 -12.08 -19.06 8.57
C GLY A 311 -10.63 -18.59 8.76
N LEU A 312 -10.29 -17.40 8.29
CA LEU A 312 -8.95 -16.79 8.40
C LEU A 312 -8.78 -15.93 9.66
N VAL A 313 -9.89 -15.54 10.29
CA VAL A 313 -9.94 -14.76 11.53
C VAL A 313 -10.84 -15.49 12.52
N ASP A 314 -10.43 -15.47 13.78
CA ASP A 314 -11.16 -16.07 14.90
C ASP A 314 -11.35 -15.01 16.00
N TYR A 315 -12.58 -14.86 16.47
CA TYR A 315 -13.00 -13.81 17.41
C TYR A 315 -12.94 -14.33 18.85
N TYR A 316 -11.95 -13.87 19.63
CA TYR A 316 -11.71 -14.46 20.96
C TYR A 316 -12.51 -13.81 22.09
N SER A 317 -12.79 -12.50 22.02
CA SER A 317 -13.42 -11.74 23.12
C SER A 317 -13.64 -10.25 22.78
N HIS A 318 -14.41 -9.55 23.62
CA HIS A 318 -14.43 -8.08 23.70
C HIS A 318 -14.20 -7.62 25.15
N ASN A 319 -13.67 -6.40 25.33
CA ASN A 319 -13.45 -5.81 26.65
C ASN A 319 -14.24 -4.50 26.88
N TYR A 320 -15.03 -4.08 25.89
CA TYR A 320 -15.78 -2.83 25.88
C TYR A 320 -17.07 -2.98 25.06
N ASP A 321 -18.18 -2.41 25.56
CA ASP A 321 -19.53 -2.51 24.96
C ASP A 321 -19.97 -1.23 24.24
N GLY A 322 -19.06 -0.27 24.02
CA GLY A 322 -19.41 1.05 23.48
C GLY A 322 -19.85 2.07 24.56
N PRO A 323 -20.00 3.35 24.18
CA PRO A 323 -20.68 4.37 24.97
C PRO A 323 -22.21 4.27 24.90
#